data_AF-A0A378J723-F1
#
_entry.id   AF-A0A378J723-F1
#
_cell.length_a   1.000
_cell.length_b   1.000
_cell.length_c   1.000
_cell.angle_alpha   90.00
_cell.angle_beta   90.00
_cell.angle_gamma   90.00
#
_symmetry.space_group_name_H-M   'P 1'
#
loop_
_entity.id
_entity.type
_entity.pdbx_description
1 polymer ?
#
loop_
_entity_poly.entity_id
_entity_poly.type
_entity_poly.pdbx_seq_one_letter_code
_entity_poly.pdbx_strand_id
1 'polypeptide(L)'
;MSTKLFQDKRIIANHIAQNFITVEEEAKSFCKKLEVLQEELYSVKTKTDFDNVVKKLITQGKETHQFLSTRTMGEGQEASALMYNSKYIGTLSKYVRTGGVLEEKESIFLEKALRNLTDVQKNEARNFINHLNELQPVSEILMSQEDKFKDRLSQTDSLDEVEAIEAEVLEKNNILEGSLNRLVSYPQDEAVAEALVTFLQMNERFLNIMQSFDIYASLEEDLTNARAAVMINNRSLRGS
;
A
#
# COMPACT_ATOMS: atom_id res chain seq x y z
N MET A 1 -55.15 1.12 10.00
CA MET A 1 -53.87 1.32 9.25
C MET A 1 -54.19 1.34 7.77
N SER A 2 -53.86 2.42 7.06
CA SER A 2 -54.18 2.59 5.63
C SER A 2 -53.26 1.75 4.75
N THR A 3 -53.81 1.06 3.75
CA THR A 3 -53.11 0.31 2.69
C THR A 3 -52.05 1.16 1.96
N LYS A 4 -52.25 2.48 1.91
CA LYS A 4 -51.30 3.44 1.33
C LYS A 4 -49.98 3.51 2.11
N LEU A 5 -50.05 3.52 3.44
CA LEU A 5 -48.86 3.53 4.32
C LEU A 5 -48.01 2.27 4.17
N PHE A 6 -48.65 1.11 3.94
CA PHE A 6 -47.94 -0.15 3.69
C PHE A 6 -47.27 -0.18 2.31
N GLN A 7 -47.93 0.35 1.28
CA GLN A 7 -47.35 0.46 -0.06
C GLN A 7 -46.16 1.41 -0.08
N ASP A 8 -46.26 2.56 0.58
CA ASP A 8 -45.17 3.54 0.68
C ASP A 8 -43.96 2.94 1.39
N LYS A 9 -44.16 2.22 2.50
CA LYS A 9 -43.09 1.50 3.21
C LYS A 9 -42.43 0.41 2.35
N ARG A 10 -43.21 -0.30 1.52
CA ARG A 10 -42.68 -1.34 0.62
C ARG A 10 -41.82 -0.74 -0.50
N ILE A 11 -42.23 0.40 -1.06
CA ILE A 11 -41.45 1.10 -2.08
C ILE A 11 -40.11 1.55 -1.51
N ILE A 12 -40.13 2.14 -0.30
CA ILE A 12 -38.91 2.55 0.40
C ILE A 12 -38.01 1.34 0.68
N ALA A 13 -38.54 0.25 1.24
CA ALA A 13 -37.76 -0.96 1.51
C ALA A 13 -37.13 -1.57 0.24
N ASN A 14 -37.85 -1.60 -0.87
CA ASN A 14 -37.33 -2.09 -2.15
C ASN A 14 -36.22 -1.18 -2.70
N HIS A 15 -36.38 0.15 -2.58
CA HIS A 15 -35.35 1.09 -3.01
C HIS A 15 -34.06 0.93 -2.19
N ILE A 16 -34.19 0.79 -0.86
CA ILE A 16 -33.07 0.52 0.03
C ILE A 16 -32.37 -0.79 -0.37
N ALA A 17 -33.12 -1.89 -0.51
CA ALA A 17 -32.55 -3.17 -0.90
C ALA A 17 -31.79 -3.13 -2.24
N GLN A 18 -32.32 -2.41 -3.24
CA GLN A 18 -31.64 -2.24 -4.53
C GLN A 18 -30.37 -1.39 -4.42
N ASN A 19 -30.37 -0.35 -3.59
CA ASN A 19 -29.17 0.43 -3.31
C ASN A 19 -28.09 -0.45 -2.65
N PHE A 20 -28.46 -1.30 -1.69
CA PHE A 20 -27.54 -2.26 -1.07
C PHE A 20 -26.92 -3.21 -2.10
N ILE A 21 -27.74 -3.80 -2.98
CA ILE A 21 -27.25 -4.72 -4.02
C ILE A 21 -26.26 -3.99 -4.96
N THR A 22 -26.61 -2.79 -5.39
CA THR A 22 -25.77 -1.99 -6.30
C THR A 22 -24.42 -1.66 -5.67
N VAL A 23 -24.42 -1.20 -4.41
CA VAL A 23 -23.19 -0.88 -3.68
C VAL A 23 -22.33 -2.13 -3.44
N GLU A 24 -22.95 -3.28 -3.12
CA GLU A 24 -22.24 -4.56 -2.96
C GLU A 24 -21.57 -5.01 -4.26
N GLU A 25 -22.26 -4.88 -5.40
CA GLU A 25 -21.74 -5.23 -6.73
C GLU A 25 -20.59 -4.30 -7.15
N GLU A 26 -20.73 -2.99 -6.92
CA GLU A 26 -19.66 -2.01 -7.15
C GLU A 26 -18.44 -2.33 -6.27
N ALA A 27 -18.63 -2.53 -4.95
CA ALA A 27 -17.55 -2.88 -4.03
C ALA A 27 -16.83 -4.18 -4.45
N LYS A 28 -17.58 -5.19 -4.86
CA LYS A 28 -17.02 -6.44 -5.40
C LYS A 28 -16.21 -6.20 -6.66
N SER A 29 -16.64 -5.30 -7.54
CA SER A 29 -15.90 -4.91 -8.75
C SER A 29 -14.58 -4.23 -8.39
N PHE A 30 -14.59 -3.32 -7.41
CA PHE A 30 -13.38 -2.68 -6.88
C PHE A 30 -12.39 -3.72 -6.33
N CYS A 31 -12.85 -4.67 -5.50
CA CYS A 31 -11.99 -5.73 -4.96
C CYS A 31 -11.36 -6.57 -6.07
N LYS A 32 -12.14 -7.00 -7.06
CA LYS A 32 -11.62 -7.79 -8.19
C LYS A 32 -10.55 -7.05 -8.99
N LYS A 33 -10.77 -5.75 -9.26
CA LYS A 33 -9.78 -4.92 -9.95
C LYS A 33 -8.50 -4.81 -9.13
N LEU A 34 -8.60 -4.63 -7.81
CA LEU A 34 -7.44 -4.59 -6.92
C LEU A 34 -6.67 -5.91 -6.91
N GLU A 35 -7.36 -7.05 -6.82
CA GLU A 35 -6.75 -8.38 -6.91
C GLU A 35 -5.97 -8.55 -8.21
N VAL A 36 -6.57 -8.21 -9.37
CA VAL A 36 -5.89 -8.28 -10.67
C VAL A 36 -4.67 -7.37 -10.72
N LEU A 37 -4.77 -6.13 -10.25
CA LEU A 37 -3.64 -5.19 -10.26
C LEU A 37 -2.51 -5.61 -9.32
N GLN A 38 -2.84 -6.24 -8.19
CA GLN A 38 -1.86 -6.84 -7.30
C GLN A 38 -1.11 -7.97 -8.02
N GLU A 39 -1.82 -8.90 -8.64
CA GLU A 39 -1.23 -9.98 -9.44
C GLU A 39 -0.38 -9.45 -10.61
N GLU A 40 -0.82 -8.40 -11.31
CA GLU A 40 -0.02 -7.70 -12.31
C GLU A 40 1.29 -7.19 -11.69
N LEU A 41 1.23 -6.52 -10.53
CA LEU A 41 2.41 -5.98 -9.84
C LEU A 41 3.39 -7.07 -9.40
N TYR A 42 2.89 -8.25 -9.01
CA TYR A 42 3.74 -9.40 -8.66
C TYR A 42 4.53 -9.96 -9.85
N SER A 43 3.95 -9.87 -11.05
CA SER A 43 4.42 -10.55 -12.26
C SER A 43 5.11 -9.64 -13.28
N VAL A 44 5.27 -8.35 -12.97
CA VAL A 44 5.98 -7.39 -13.84
C VAL A 44 7.41 -7.82 -14.12
N LYS A 45 7.88 -7.54 -15.34
CA LYS A 45 9.23 -7.88 -15.81
C LYS A 45 10.03 -6.66 -16.30
N THR A 46 9.39 -5.50 -16.36
CA THR A 46 10.01 -4.27 -16.88
C THR A 46 9.70 -3.08 -16.00
N LYS A 47 10.60 -2.10 -15.96
CA LYS A 47 10.41 -0.83 -15.26
C LYS A 47 9.12 -0.11 -15.72
N THR A 48 8.83 -0.14 -17.01
CA THR A 48 7.66 0.51 -17.59
C THR A 48 6.36 -0.16 -17.17
N ASP A 49 6.31 -1.50 -17.17
CA ASP A 49 5.12 -2.23 -16.72
C ASP A 49 4.86 -1.99 -15.24
N PHE A 50 5.92 -1.98 -14.42
CA PHE A 50 5.84 -1.61 -13.01
C PHE A 50 5.22 -0.21 -12.83
N ASP A 51 5.79 0.81 -13.46
CA ASP A 51 5.30 2.19 -13.35
C ASP A 51 3.82 2.30 -13.80
N ASN A 52 3.43 1.55 -14.84
CA ASN A 52 2.05 1.53 -15.34
C ASN A 52 1.08 0.89 -14.33
N VAL A 53 1.44 -0.25 -13.75
CA VAL A 53 0.60 -0.93 -12.75
C VAL A 53 0.48 -0.07 -11.48
N VAL A 54 1.57 0.56 -11.05
CA VAL A 54 1.54 1.51 -9.92
C VAL A 54 0.57 2.65 -10.16
N LYS A 55 0.59 3.29 -11.33
CA LYS A 55 -0.36 4.36 -11.68
C LYS A 55 -1.81 3.89 -11.64
N LYS A 56 -2.08 2.66 -12.14
CA LYS A 56 -3.41 2.06 -12.07
C LYS A 56 -3.83 1.80 -10.62
N LEU A 57 -2.94 1.28 -9.77
CA LEU A 57 -3.20 1.05 -8.34
C LEU A 57 -3.53 2.35 -7.60
N ILE A 58 -2.74 3.41 -7.83
CA ILE A 58 -3.02 4.75 -7.26
C ILE A 58 -4.40 5.24 -7.71
N THR A 59 -4.70 5.14 -9.00
CA THR A 59 -6.00 5.56 -9.56
C THR A 59 -7.15 4.76 -8.93
N GLN A 60 -7.01 3.44 -8.88
CA GLN A 60 -7.99 2.54 -8.27
C GLN A 60 -8.19 2.85 -6.78
N GLY A 61 -7.13 3.21 -6.06
CA GLY A 61 -7.19 3.67 -4.66
C GLY A 61 -8.00 4.96 -4.50
N LYS A 62 -7.78 5.95 -5.39
CA LYS A 62 -8.54 7.21 -5.41
C LYS A 62 -10.02 6.97 -5.70
N GLU A 63 -10.34 6.15 -6.70
CA GLU A 63 -11.72 5.77 -7.04
C GLU A 63 -12.39 5.02 -5.87
N THR A 64 -11.67 4.11 -5.23
CA THR A 64 -12.17 3.36 -4.06
C THR A 64 -12.43 4.31 -2.89
N HIS A 65 -11.52 5.25 -2.61
CA HIS A 65 -11.72 6.25 -1.56
C HIS A 65 -12.95 7.10 -1.84
N GLN A 66 -13.11 7.59 -3.07
CA GLN A 66 -14.29 8.38 -3.46
C GLN A 66 -15.59 7.57 -3.32
N PHE A 67 -15.59 6.31 -3.76
CA PHE A 67 -16.72 5.40 -3.61
C PHE A 67 -17.11 5.23 -2.15
N LEU A 68 -16.14 4.90 -1.28
CA LEU A 68 -16.39 4.75 0.16
C LEU A 68 -16.85 6.07 0.79
N SER A 69 -16.16 7.18 0.57
CA SER A 69 -16.55 8.48 1.12
C SER A 69 -17.97 8.90 0.70
N THR A 70 -18.38 8.61 -0.53
CA THR A 70 -19.74 8.93 -1.01
C THR A 70 -20.81 8.00 -0.42
N ARG A 71 -20.48 6.73 -0.17
CA ARG A 71 -21.45 5.68 0.18
C ARG A 71 -21.45 5.27 1.66
N THR A 72 -20.39 5.56 2.41
CA THR A 72 -20.21 5.14 3.82
C THR A 72 -20.05 6.29 4.81
N MET A 73 -19.89 7.55 4.37
CA MET A 73 -19.84 8.73 5.27
C MET A 73 -21.20 9.43 5.46
N GLY A 74 -22.32 8.77 5.15
CA GLY A 74 -23.64 9.29 5.52
C GLY A 74 -24.00 8.95 6.97
N GLU A 75 -24.52 9.91 7.74
CA GLU A 75 -25.12 9.65 9.06
C GLU A 75 -26.45 8.88 8.88
N GLY A 76 -26.39 7.55 8.86
CA GLY A 76 -27.58 6.72 8.72
C GLY A 76 -27.35 5.24 9.02
N GLN A 77 -28.42 4.55 9.44
CA GLN A 77 -28.40 3.10 9.70
C GLN A 77 -27.98 2.28 8.46
N GLU A 78 -28.20 2.80 7.25
CA GLU A 78 -27.84 2.16 5.99
C GLU A 78 -26.32 2.16 5.73
N ALA A 79 -25.64 3.30 5.97
CA ALA A 79 -24.19 3.40 5.82
C ALA A 79 -23.45 2.51 6.84
N SER A 80 -23.96 2.47 8.08
CA SER A 80 -23.52 1.53 9.12
C SER A 80 -23.71 0.07 8.69
N ALA A 81 -24.91 -0.30 8.24
CA ALA A 81 -25.19 -1.66 7.80
C ALA A 81 -24.33 -2.09 6.59
N LEU A 82 -24.03 -1.18 5.66
CA LEU A 82 -23.10 -1.43 4.56
C LEU A 82 -21.68 -1.71 5.08
N MET A 83 -21.18 -0.89 6.01
CA MET A 83 -19.84 -1.02 6.57
C MET A 83 -19.62 -2.32 7.36
N TYR A 84 -20.64 -2.79 8.09
CA TYR A 84 -20.52 -3.97 8.96
C TYR A 84 -20.94 -5.29 8.29
N ASN A 85 -21.83 -5.27 7.30
CA ASN A 85 -22.35 -6.51 6.70
C ASN A 85 -21.75 -6.87 5.34
N SER A 86 -21.06 -5.92 4.67
CA SER A 86 -20.38 -6.20 3.41
C SER A 86 -18.91 -6.56 3.63
N LYS A 87 -18.53 -7.79 3.28
CA LYS A 87 -17.11 -8.20 3.32
C LYS A 87 -16.25 -7.38 2.37
N TYR A 88 -16.82 -6.96 1.22
CA TYR A 88 -16.09 -6.20 0.20
C TYR A 88 -15.81 -4.78 0.67
N ILE A 89 -16.79 -4.09 1.26
CA ILE A 89 -16.59 -2.76 1.84
C ILE A 89 -15.57 -2.82 2.98
N GLY A 90 -15.60 -3.87 3.81
CA GLY A 90 -14.61 -4.10 4.86
C GLY A 90 -13.18 -4.22 4.31
N THR A 91 -13.00 -4.99 3.23
CA THR A 91 -11.70 -5.11 2.53
C THR A 91 -11.24 -3.77 1.94
N LEU A 92 -12.11 -3.07 1.21
CA LEU A 92 -11.79 -1.78 0.60
C LEU A 92 -11.47 -0.70 1.64
N SER A 93 -12.17 -0.71 2.78
CA SER A 93 -11.94 0.25 3.86
C SER A 93 -10.57 0.06 4.50
N LYS A 94 -10.09 -1.18 4.65
CA LYS A 94 -8.71 -1.45 5.09
C LYS A 94 -7.69 -0.92 4.07
N TYR A 95 -7.93 -1.18 2.79
CA TYR A 95 -7.08 -0.73 1.69
C TYR A 95 -6.98 0.80 1.56
N VAL A 96 -8.08 1.52 1.76
CA VAL A 96 -8.11 2.99 1.65
C VAL A 96 -7.58 3.69 2.90
N ARG A 97 -7.80 3.09 4.09
CA ARG A 97 -7.29 3.66 5.35
C ARG A 97 -5.77 3.76 5.38
N THR A 98 -5.09 2.93 4.59
CA THR A 98 -3.63 2.98 4.47
C THR A 98 -3.19 4.05 3.44
N GLY A 99 -3.93 4.28 2.34
CA GLY A 99 -3.44 5.10 1.22
C GLY A 99 -3.88 6.57 1.11
N GLY A 100 -4.66 7.15 2.03
CA GLY A 100 -5.40 8.39 1.71
C GLY A 100 -5.28 9.59 2.65
N VAL A 101 -5.07 9.40 3.95
CA VAL A 101 -5.18 10.50 4.93
C VAL A 101 -4.03 10.40 5.92
N LEU A 102 -3.29 11.50 6.10
CA LEU A 102 -2.36 11.63 7.20
C LEU A 102 -3.12 11.47 8.51
N GLU A 103 -2.67 10.59 9.38
CA GLU A 103 -3.22 10.53 10.73
C GLU A 103 -2.98 11.89 11.42
N GLU A 104 -3.84 12.27 12.36
CA GLU A 104 -3.77 13.56 13.05
C GLU A 104 -2.37 13.82 13.65
N LYS A 105 -1.78 12.78 14.23
CA LYS A 105 -0.42 12.80 14.77
C LYS A 105 0.64 13.10 13.70
N GLU A 106 0.49 12.52 12.51
CA GLU A 106 1.40 12.74 11.38
C GLU A 106 1.26 14.15 10.84
N SER A 107 0.03 14.67 10.75
CA SER A 107 -0.22 16.05 10.36
C SER A 107 0.43 17.03 11.34
N ILE A 108 0.35 16.77 12.65
CA ILE A 108 1.00 17.62 13.66
C ILE A 108 2.53 17.59 13.52
N PHE A 109 3.12 16.40 13.31
CA PHE A 109 4.56 16.30 13.11
C PHE A 109 5.02 16.98 11.83
N LEU A 110 4.24 16.86 10.75
CA LEU A 110 4.52 17.55 9.50
C LEU A 110 4.52 19.06 9.71
N GLU A 111 3.47 19.63 10.31
CA GLU A 111 3.42 21.08 10.58
C GLU A 111 4.55 21.55 11.49
N LYS A 112 5.00 20.73 12.44
CA LYS A 112 6.18 21.02 13.27
C LYS A 112 7.46 21.06 12.44
N ALA A 113 7.68 20.07 11.56
CA ALA A 113 8.85 20.01 10.68
C ALA A 113 8.88 21.18 9.69
N LEU A 114 7.72 21.64 9.22
CA LEU A 114 7.61 22.70 8.22
C LEU A 114 7.53 24.13 8.81
N ARG A 115 7.60 24.29 10.14
CA ARG A 115 7.28 25.56 10.84
C ARG A 115 8.06 26.77 10.32
N ASN A 116 9.33 26.59 9.98
CA ASN A 116 10.23 27.67 9.59
C ASN A 116 10.31 27.91 8.07
N LEU A 117 9.55 27.15 7.29
CA LEU A 117 9.55 27.25 5.83
C LEU A 117 8.55 28.31 5.34
N THR A 118 8.82 28.85 4.16
CA THR A 118 7.87 29.71 3.43
C THR A 118 6.66 28.91 2.94
N ASP A 119 5.57 29.58 2.58
CA ASP A 119 4.36 28.87 2.12
C ASP A 119 4.59 28.07 0.83
N VAL A 120 5.49 28.54 -0.05
CA VAL A 120 5.88 27.80 -1.28
C VAL A 120 6.58 26.50 -0.91
N GLN A 121 7.58 26.58 -0.01
CA GLN A 121 8.33 25.43 0.48
C GLN A 121 7.44 24.45 1.27
N LYS A 122 6.51 24.96 2.08
CA LYS A 122 5.50 24.14 2.76
C LYS A 122 4.63 23.37 1.77
N ASN A 123 4.20 24.02 0.69
CA ASN A 123 3.39 23.38 -0.33
C ASN A 123 4.17 22.28 -1.07
N GLU A 124 5.44 22.52 -1.41
CA GLU A 124 6.33 21.51 -1.99
C GLU A 124 6.48 20.30 -1.07
N ALA A 125 6.74 20.51 0.23
CA ALA A 125 6.85 19.43 1.20
C ALA A 125 5.55 18.62 1.34
N ARG A 126 4.39 19.30 1.43
CA ARG A 126 3.08 18.63 1.50
C ARG A 126 2.80 17.82 0.25
N ASN A 127 3.16 18.32 -0.93
CA ASN A 127 3.02 17.56 -2.19
C ASN A 127 3.87 16.30 -2.19
N PHE A 128 5.13 16.38 -1.73
CA PHE A 128 5.99 15.20 -1.58
C PHE A 128 5.35 14.15 -0.66
N ILE A 129 4.90 14.55 0.53
CA ILE A 129 4.28 13.64 1.50
C ILE A 129 2.98 13.05 0.96
N ASN A 130 2.16 13.83 0.26
CA ASN A 130 0.94 13.33 -0.36
C ASN A 130 1.24 12.28 -1.42
N HIS A 131 2.19 12.53 -2.33
CA HIS A 131 2.60 11.56 -3.33
C HIS A 131 3.20 10.29 -2.71
N LEU A 132 3.99 10.43 -1.64
CA LEU A 132 4.52 9.29 -0.92
C LEU A 132 3.41 8.48 -0.24
N ASN A 133 2.41 9.13 0.37
CA ASN A 133 1.26 8.47 0.97
C ASN A 133 0.42 7.70 -0.06
N GLU A 134 0.30 8.22 -1.28
CA GLU A 134 -0.38 7.53 -2.38
C GLU A 134 0.31 6.20 -2.78
N LEU A 135 1.60 6.04 -2.45
CA LEU A 135 2.35 4.81 -2.70
C LEU A 135 2.16 3.76 -1.60
N GLN A 136 1.50 4.04 -0.49
CA GLN A 136 1.30 3.08 0.60
C GLN A 136 0.71 1.73 0.13
N PRO A 137 -0.31 1.68 -0.74
CA PRO A 137 -0.84 0.39 -1.17
C PRO A 137 0.15 -0.41 -2.02
N VAL A 138 1.06 0.28 -2.72
CA VAL A 138 2.14 -0.36 -3.50
C VAL A 138 3.20 -0.89 -2.55
N SER A 139 3.60 -0.09 -1.55
CA SER A 139 4.60 -0.51 -0.57
C SER A 139 4.16 -1.75 0.20
N GLU A 140 2.88 -1.86 0.58
CA GLU A 140 2.36 -3.05 1.26
C GLU A 140 2.49 -4.32 0.39
N ILE A 141 2.28 -4.20 -0.93
CA ILE A 141 2.45 -5.33 -1.85
C ILE A 141 3.93 -5.70 -1.98
N LEU A 142 4.83 -4.70 -2.03
CA LEU A 142 6.27 -4.93 -2.09
C LEU A 142 6.81 -5.55 -0.81
N MET A 143 6.38 -5.07 0.37
CA MET A 143 6.71 -5.67 1.66
C MET A 143 6.20 -7.11 1.76
N SER A 144 5.00 -7.41 1.23
CA SER A 144 4.51 -8.79 1.18
C SER A 144 5.33 -9.68 0.23
N GLN A 145 5.92 -9.13 -0.83
CA GLN A 145 6.88 -9.85 -1.68
C GLN A 145 8.18 -10.12 -0.93
N GLU A 146 8.68 -9.13 -0.20
CA GLU A 146 9.85 -9.22 0.67
C GLU A 146 9.69 -10.33 1.71
N ASP A 147 8.56 -10.36 2.43
CA ASP A 147 8.26 -11.39 3.44
C ASP A 147 8.31 -12.81 2.83
N LYS A 148 7.82 -12.98 1.60
CA LYS A 148 7.91 -14.27 0.89
C LYS A 148 9.35 -14.67 0.58
N PHE A 149 10.23 -13.71 0.30
CA PHE A 149 11.66 -13.99 0.14
C PHE A 149 12.31 -14.36 1.47
N LYS A 150 11.99 -13.67 2.56
CA LYS A 150 12.46 -14.02 3.91
C LYS A 150 12.06 -15.43 4.31
N ASP A 151 10.79 -15.78 4.09
CA ASP A 151 10.26 -17.12 4.36
C ASP A 151 11.03 -18.17 3.57
N ARG A 152 11.24 -17.95 2.26
CA ARG A 152 12.03 -18.87 1.41
C ARG A 152 13.47 -19.00 1.90
N LEU A 153 14.14 -17.89 2.18
CA LEU A 153 15.52 -17.88 2.67
C LEU A 153 15.68 -18.63 4.00
N SER A 154 14.68 -18.53 4.89
CA SER A 154 14.68 -19.24 6.19
C SER A 154 14.50 -20.76 6.07
N GLN A 155 13.95 -21.22 4.95
CA GLN A 155 13.66 -22.63 4.67
C GLN A 155 14.69 -23.29 3.74
N THR A 156 15.62 -22.51 3.21
CA THR A 156 16.64 -22.98 2.26
C THR A 156 17.73 -23.79 2.96
N ASP A 157 18.03 -24.97 2.42
CA ASP A 157 19.08 -25.86 2.93
C ASP A 157 20.31 -25.94 2.01
N SER A 158 20.30 -25.25 0.86
CA SER A 158 21.37 -25.30 -0.14
C SER A 158 21.86 -23.92 -0.59
N LEU A 159 23.14 -23.80 -0.91
CA LEU A 159 23.71 -22.54 -1.41
C LEU A 159 23.13 -22.19 -2.79
N ASP A 160 22.91 -23.18 -3.65
CA ASP A 160 22.32 -23.01 -4.98
C ASP A 160 20.92 -22.37 -4.91
N GLU A 161 20.10 -22.76 -3.93
CA GLU A 161 18.78 -22.14 -3.72
C GLU A 161 18.90 -20.71 -3.17
N VAL A 162 19.87 -20.42 -2.29
CA VAL A 162 20.12 -19.04 -1.84
C VAL A 162 20.53 -18.15 -3.01
N GLU A 163 21.42 -18.64 -3.88
CA GLU A 163 21.86 -17.92 -5.08
C GLU A 163 20.71 -17.70 -6.07
N ALA A 164 19.83 -18.69 -6.23
CA ALA A 164 18.63 -18.54 -7.08
C ALA A 164 17.66 -17.48 -6.52
N ILE A 165 17.42 -17.47 -5.21
CA ILE A 165 16.59 -16.46 -4.55
C ILE A 165 17.22 -15.07 -4.71
N GLU A 166 18.53 -14.93 -4.49
CA GLU A 166 19.23 -13.66 -4.67
C GLU A 166 19.13 -13.13 -6.10
N ALA A 167 19.25 -14.01 -7.11
CA ALA A 167 19.08 -13.63 -8.50
C ALA A 167 17.66 -13.08 -8.78
N GLU A 168 16.62 -13.71 -8.22
CA GLU A 168 15.24 -13.21 -8.30
C GLU A 168 15.06 -11.84 -7.60
N VAL A 169 15.66 -11.68 -6.42
CA VAL A 169 15.65 -10.41 -5.67
C VAL A 169 16.34 -9.31 -6.47
N LEU A 170 17.50 -9.60 -7.07
CA LEU A 170 18.23 -8.66 -7.92
C LEU A 170 17.44 -8.28 -9.17
N GLU A 171 16.79 -9.24 -9.84
CA GLU A 171 15.93 -8.96 -11.00
C GLU A 171 14.77 -8.02 -10.61
N LYS A 172 14.11 -8.29 -9.48
CA LYS A 172 13.07 -7.40 -8.97
C LYS A 172 13.61 -6.03 -8.57
N ASN A 173 14.74 -5.98 -7.87
CA ASN A 173 15.35 -4.70 -7.48
C ASN A 173 15.72 -3.86 -8.70
N ASN A 174 16.20 -4.50 -9.78
CA ASN A 174 16.46 -3.83 -11.05
C ASN A 174 15.18 -3.26 -11.68
N ILE A 175 14.01 -3.85 -11.48
CA ILE A 175 12.73 -3.26 -11.92
C ILE A 175 12.35 -2.04 -11.05
N LEU A 176 12.59 -2.13 -9.74
CA LEU A 176 12.28 -1.07 -8.78
C LEU A 176 13.25 0.11 -8.83
N GLU A 177 14.47 -0.11 -9.33
CA GLU A 177 15.54 0.88 -9.32
C GLU A 177 15.10 2.22 -9.94
N GLY A 178 15.21 3.27 -9.13
CA GLY A 178 14.82 4.64 -9.49
C GLY A 178 13.32 4.88 -9.63
N SER A 179 12.47 3.92 -9.25
CA SER A 179 11.01 4.06 -9.33
C SER A 179 10.48 5.18 -8.44
N LEU A 180 10.98 5.32 -7.20
CA LEU A 180 10.62 6.43 -6.32
C LEU A 180 10.87 7.79 -6.99
N ASN A 181 12.01 7.97 -7.67
CA ASN A 181 12.32 9.21 -8.40
C ASN A 181 11.38 9.46 -9.60
N ARG A 182 10.82 8.40 -10.20
CA ARG A 182 9.86 8.50 -11.31
C ARG A 182 8.42 8.72 -10.83
N LEU A 183 8.11 8.28 -9.61
CA LEU A 183 6.77 8.29 -9.04
C LEU A 183 6.53 9.48 -8.10
N VAL A 184 7.58 9.97 -7.45
CA VAL A 184 7.54 11.09 -6.50
C VAL A 184 8.54 12.15 -6.93
N SER A 185 8.08 13.39 -7.03
CA SER A 185 8.95 14.54 -7.28
C SER A 185 9.68 14.91 -5.99
N TYR A 186 10.98 14.67 -5.94
CA TYR A 186 11.82 15.06 -4.82
C TYR A 186 11.98 16.59 -4.76
N PRO A 187 11.96 17.17 -3.55
CA PRO A 187 12.19 18.59 -3.38
C PRO A 187 13.56 18.99 -3.89
N GLN A 188 13.65 20.16 -4.52
CA GLN A 188 14.93 20.70 -5.01
C GLN A 188 15.56 21.69 -4.02
N ASP A 189 14.74 22.26 -3.13
CA ASP A 189 15.17 23.17 -2.09
C ASP A 189 15.75 22.39 -0.89
N GLU A 190 16.98 22.75 -0.49
CA GLU A 190 17.72 22.07 0.58
C GLU A 190 17.01 22.18 1.94
N ALA A 191 16.39 23.32 2.25
CA ALA A 191 15.67 23.50 3.52
C ALA A 191 14.38 22.66 3.54
N VAL A 192 13.73 22.49 2.38
CA VAL A 192 12.59 21.56 2.23
C VAL A 192 13.05 20.12 2.42
N ALA A 193 14.17 19.73 1.81
CA ALA A 193 14.73 18.40 1.95
C ALA A 193 15.10 18.07 3.41
N GLU A 194 15.75 19.00 4.13
CA GLU A 194 16.11 18.83 5.54
C GLU A 194 14.87 18.67 6.44
N ALA A 195 13.84 19.49 6.21
CA ALA A 195 12.58 19.37 6.94
C ALA A 195 11.88 18.01 6.70
N LEU A 196 11.90 17.53 5.46
CA LEU A 196 11.35 16.22 5.12
C LEU A 196 12.15 15.06 5.70
N VAL A 197 13.49 15.14 5.72
CA VAL A 197 14.32 14.13 6.41
C VAL A 197 13.96 14.08 7.90
N THR A 198 13.83 15.24 8.55
CA THR A 198 13.42 15.31 9.96
C THR A 198 12.05 14.67 10.19
N PHE A 199 11.09 14.93 9.30
CA PHE A 199 9.76 14.32 9.36
C PHE A 199 9.82 12.79 9.19
N LEU A 200 10.55 12.29 8.19
CA LEU A 200 10.66 10.86 7.88
C LEU A 200 11.34 10.08 9.02
N GLN A 201 12.36 10.65 9.65
CA GLN A 201 13.02 10.04 10.82
C GLN A 201 12.09 9.88 12.02
N MET A 202 11.09 10.76 12.16
CA MET A 202 10.10 10.71 13.23
C MET A 202 8.86 9.90 12.85
N ASN A 203 8.77 9.44 11.60
CA ASN A 203 7.59 8.78 11.07
C ASN A 203 7.95 7.52 10.29
N GLU A 204 8.07 6.42 11.03
CA GLU A 204 8.44 5.09 10.51
C GLU A 204 7.53 4.63 9.37
N ARG A 205 6.24 4.99 9.38
CA ARG A 205 5.31 4.59 8.31
C ARG A 205 5.81 5.09 6.95
N PHE A 206 6.12 6.37 6.83
CA PHE A 206 6.60 6.96 5.58
C PHE A 206 8.00 6.48 5.20
N LEU A 207 8.86 6.22 6.19
CA LEU A 207 10.16 5.62 5.96
C LEU A 207 10.02 4.20 5.35
N ASN A 208 9.12 3.39 5.91
CA ASN A 208 8.84 2.04 5.41
C ASN A 208 8.29 2.06 3.98
N ILE A 209 7.44 3.04 3.63
CA ILE A 209 7.01 3.23 2.23
C ILE A 209 8.25 3.39 1.34
N MET A 210 9.17 4.29 1.66
CA MET A 210 10.36 4.53 0.84
C MET A 210 11.26 3.29 0.76
N GLN A 211 11.50 2.63 1.89
CA GLN A 211 12.38 1.45 1.95
C GLN A 211 11.84 0.26 1.15
N SER A 212 10.52 0.11 1.04
CA SER A 212 9.90 -0.99 0.26
C SER A 212 10.27 -0.98 -1.23
N PHE A 213 10.77 0.13 -1.77
CA PHE A 213 11.23 0.23 -3.16
C PHE A 213 12.71 -0.11 -3.35
N ASP A 214 13.41 -0.54 -2.30
CA ASP A 214 14.78 -1.07 -2.34
C ASP A 214 14.83 -2.45 -1.64
N ILE A 215 14.28 -3.45 -2.33
CA ILE A 215 14.10 -4.80 -1.78
C ILE A 215 15.42 -5.53 -1.54
N TYR A 216 16.48 -5.16 -2.28
CA TYR A 216 17.79 -5.78 -2.08
C TYR A 216 18.43 -5.28 -0.79
N ALA A 217 18.41 -3.97 -0.54
CA ALA A 217 18.93 -3.41 0.70
C ALA A 217 18.18 -3.95 1.93
N SER A 218 16.87 -4.19 1.83
CA SER A 218 16.09 -4.72 2.94
C SER A 218 16.35 -6.21 3.24
N LEU A 219 16.80 -6.99 2.25
CA LEU A 219 17.07 -8.44 2.36
C LEU A 219 18.55 -8.79 2.52
N GLU A 220 19.47 -7.81 2.53
CA GLU A 220 20.92 -8.07 2.58
C GLU A 220 21.34 -8.91 3.80
N GLU A 221 20.78 -8.59 4.98
CA GLU A 221 21.04 -9.33 6.21
C GLU A 221 20.44 -10.75 6.15
N ASP A 222 19.21 -10.90 5.64
CA ASP A 222 18.54 -12.19 5.48
C ASP A 222 19.33 -13.12 4.54
N LEU A 223 19.82 -12.59 3.41
CA LEU A 223 20.67 -13.31 2.47
C LEU A 223 21.98 -13.77 3.12
N THR A 224 22.61 -12.89 3.88
CA THR A 224 23.85 -13.18 4.60
C THR A 224 23.64 -14.27 5.66
N ASN A 225 22.55 -14.17 6.42
CA ASN A 225 22.19 -15.13 7.46
C ASN A 225 21.85 -16.51 6.87
N ALA A 226 21.11 -16.56 5.75
CA ALA A 226 20.80 -17.82 5.06
C ALA A 226 22.07 -18.54 4.59
N ARG A 227 23.02 -17.81 3.98
CA ARG A 227 24.33 -18.38 3.57
C ARG A 227 25.07 -18.97 4.77
N ALA A 228 25.12 -18.25 5.88
CA ALA A 228 25.80 -18.70 7.09
C ALA A 228 25.16 -19.97 7.67
N ALA A 229 23.82 -20.03 7.74
CA ALA A 229 23.08 -21.19 8.24
C ALA A 229 23.36 -22.46 7.42
N VAL A 230 23.31 -22.35 6.08
CA VAL A 230 23.61 -23.47 5.18
C VAL A 230 25.05 -23.98 5.36
N MET A 231 26.02 -23.08 5.51
CA MET A 231 27.42 -23.46 5.74
C MET A 231 27.61 -24.20 7.07
N ILE A 232 26.90 -23.80 8.13
CA ILE A 232 26.96 -24.46 9.44
C ILE A 232 26.36 -25.87 9.36
N ASN A 233 25.18 -26.01 8.75
CA ASN A 233 24.50 -27.30 8.58
C ASN A 233 25.36 -28.30 7.77
N ASN A 234 25.99 -27.83 6.69
CA ASN A 234 26.87 -28.66 5.87
C ASN A 234 28.16 -29.08 6.59
N ARG A 235 28.67 -28.27 7.54
CA ARG A 235 29.82 -28.65 8.38
C ARG A 235 29.44 -29.66 9.45
N SER A 236 28.27 -29.52 10.06
CA SER A 236 27.70 -30.47 11.03
C SER A 236 27.56 -31.88 10.44
N LEU A 237 27.04 -31.98 9.21
CA LEU A 237 26.85 -33.25 8.49
C LEU A 237 28.15 -33.91 8.02
N ARG A 238 29.25 -33.16 7.85
CA ARG A 238 30.57 -33.70 7.47
C ARG A 238 31.44 -34.11 8.66
N GLY A 239 31.07 -33.71 9.88
CA GLY A 239 31.79 -34.03 11.11
C GLY A 239 31.20 -35.19 11.93
N SER A 240 30.15 -35.83 11.42
CA SER A 240 29.46 -37.00 11.99
C SER A 240 29.81 -38.27 11.21
#